data_AF-A0A642F132-F1
#
_entry.id   AF-A0A642F132-F1
#
_cell.length_a   1.000
_cell.length_b   1.000
_cell.length_c   1.000
_cell.angle_alpha   90.00
_cell.angle_beta   90.00
_cell.angle_gamma   90.00
#
_symmetry.space_group_name_H-M   'P 1'
#
loop_
_entity.id
_entity.type
_entity.pdbx_description
1 polymer ?
#
loop_
_entity_poly.entity_id
_entity_poly.type
_entity_poly.pdbx_seq_one_letter_code
_entity_poly.pdbx_strand_id
1 'polypeptide(L)' 'MLDRYQEILQAAKDVTFSKRTAQKLVGGQRRLERLVAQNKIRALKTTPAQNGRWECNAADVLRHTVLTTKYASVC' A
#
# COMPACT_ATOMS: atom_id res chain seq x y z
N MET A 1 10.57 -5.33 -23.15
CA MET A 1 11.23 -4.45 -22.16
C MET A 1 10.20 -4.18 -21.08
N LEU A 2 10.51 -4.46 -19.82
CA LEU A 2 9.60 -4.09 -18.72
C LEU A 2 9.82 -2.60 -18.45
N ASP A 3 8.75 -1.81 -18.39
CA ASP A 3 8.87 -0.41 -17.99
C ASP A 3 9.30 -0.32 -16.52
N ARG A 4 9.95 0.80 -16.15
CA ARG A 4 10.48 0.99 -14.79
C ARG A 4 9.44 0.73 -13.69
N TYR A 5 8.18 1.06 -13.96
CA TYR A 5 7.07 0.80 -13.05
C TYR A 5 6.84 -0.71 -12.80
N GLN A 6 6.88 -1.52 -13.86
CA GLN A 6 6.72 -2.97 -13.77
C GLN A 6 7.87 -3.61 -12.98
N GLU A 7 9.10 -3.15 -13.19
CA GLU A 7 10.27 -3.61 -12.42
C GLU A 7 10.11 -3.35 -10.93
N ILE A 8 9.65 -2.17 -10.54
CA ILE A 8 9.41 -1.79 -9.14
C ILE A 8 8.32 -2.68 -8.54
N LEU A 9 7.21 -2.89 -9.24
CA LEU A 9 6.14 -3.77 -8.76
C LEU A 9 6.61 -5.21 -8.59
N GLN A 10 7.45 -5.70 -9.49
CA GLN A 10 8.00 -7.06 -9.41
C GLN A 10 8.94 -7.20 -8.22
N ALA A 11 9.82 -6.22 -7.98
CA ALA A 11 10.71 -6.21 -6.82
C ALA A 11 9.93 -6.10 -5.50
N ALA A 12 8.81 -5.39 -5.49
CA ALA A 12 7.96 -5.19 -4.32
C ALA A 12 7.00 -6.34 -4.03
N LYS A 13 6.95 -7.39 -4.86
CA LYS A 13 5.91 -8.44 -4.77
C LYS A 13 5.94 -9.22 -3.45
N ASP A 14 7.13 -9.42 -2.88
CA ASP A 14 7.36 -10.19 -1.64
C ASP A 14 7.70 -9.28 -0.44
N VAL A 15 7.63 -7.96 -0.65
CA VAL A 15 7.87 -6.96 0.39
C VAL A 15 6.54 -6.58 1.04
N THR A 16 6.57 -6.30 2.34
CA THR A 16 5.42 -5.80 3.08
C THR A 16 5.66 -4.41 3.65
N PHE A 17 4.60 -3.62 3.69
CA PHE A 17 4.54 -2.32 4.34
C PHE A 17 3.74 -2.41 5.63
N SER A 18 4.18 -1.63 6.62
CA SER A 18 3.38 -1.39 7.83
C SER A 18 2.05 -0.69 7.49
N LYS A 19 1.05 -0.81 8.37
CA LYS A 19 -0.22 -0.07 8.26
C LYS A 19 0.02 1.42 7.97
N ARG A 20 0.91 2.05 8.75
CA ARG A 20 1.18 3.50 8.66
C ARG A 20 1.78 3.88 7.31
N THR A 21 2.71 3.08 6.79
CA THR A 21 3.33 3.33 5.47
C THR A 21 2.29 3.17 4.36
N ALA A 22 1.54 2.08 4.37
CA ALA A 22 0.50 1.82 3.39
C ALA A 22 -0.57 2.93 3.38
N GLN A 23 -1.00 3.39 4.55
CA GLN A 23 -1.95 4.49 4.70
C GLN A 23 -1.47 5.77 4.03
N LYS A 24 -0.21 6.16 4.23
CA LYS A 24 0.36 7.36 3.61
C LYS A 24 0.35 7.26 2.08
N LEU A 25 0.73 6.09 1.55
CA LEU A 25 0.82 5.85 0.12
C LEU A 25 -0.56 5.84 -0.57
N VAL A 26 -1.55 5.13 0.00
CA VAL A 26 -2.89 5.04 -0.61
C VAL A 26 -3.80 6.23 -0.31
N GLY A 27 -3.33 7.22 0.47
CA GLY A 27 -4.07 8.44 0.78
C GLY A 27 -5.03 8.35 1.98
N GLY A 28 -4.82 7.41 2.90
CA GLY A 28 -5.46 7.40 4.21
C GLY A 28 -5.94 6.02 4.71
N GLN A 29 -6.26 5.95 6.00
CA GLN A 29 -6.70 4.72 6.67
C GLN A 29 -7.99 4.13 6.11
N ARG A 30 -9.06 4.93 6.01
CA ARG A 30 -10.35 4.45 5.51
C ARG A 30 -10.23 3.87 4.11
N ARG A 31 -9.40 4.48 3.26
CA ARG A 31 -9.14 4.00 1.91
C ARG A 31 -8.36 2.68 1.90
N LEU A 32 -7.31 2.56 2.72
CA LEU A 32 -6.57 1.31 2.89
C LEU A 32 -7.51 0.17 3.33
N GLU A 33 -8.28 0.39 4.40
CA GLU A 33 -9.19 -0.63 4.96
C GLU A 33 -10.24 -1.07 3.94
N ARG A 34 -10.78 -0.13 3.15
CA ARG A 34 -11.70 -0.44 2.05
C ARG A 34 -11.03 -1.28 0.95
N LEU A 35 -9.81 -0.95 0.55
CA LEU A 35 -9.08 -1.70 -0.49
C LEU A 35 -8.76 -3.13 -0.03
N VAL A 36 -8.40 -3.29 1.24
CA VAL A 36 -8.15 -4.59 1.87
C VAL A 36 -9.45 -5.40 1.96
N ALA A 37 -10.56 -4.79 2.40
CA ALA A 37 -11.87 -5.44 2.44
C ALA A 37 -12.38 -5.87 1.05
N GLN A 38 -11.94 -5.18 -0.01
CA GLN A 38 -12.21 -5.52 -1.41
C GLN A 38 -11.23 -6.53 -2.00
N ASN A 39 -10.31 -7.08 -1.22
CA ASN A 39 -9.21 -7.97 -1.68
C ASN A 39 -8.30 -7.35 -2.76
N LYS A 40 -8.24 -6.02 -2.85
CA LYS A 40 -7.34 -5.32 -3.79
C LYS A 40 -5.93 -5.14 -3.22
N ILE A 41 -5.81 -5.11 -1.90
CA ILE A 41 -4.53 -5.11 -1.20
C ILE A 41 -4.50 -6.32 -0.30
N ARG A 42 -3.57 -7.24 -0.56
CA ARG A 42 -3.30 -8.35 0.35
C ARG A 42 -2.69 -7.79 1.63
N ALA A 43 -3.35 -8.02 2.76
CA ALA A 43 -2.84 -7.60 4.05
C ALA A 43 -3.08 -8.68 5.10
N LEU A 44 -2.05 -8.96 5.90
CA LEU A 44 -2.16 -9.83 7.06
C LEU A 44 -2.27 -8.98 8.32
N LYS A 45 -3.32 -9.21 9.10
CA LYS A 45 -3.49 -8.61 10.42
C LYS A 45 -2.97 -9.61 11.45
N THR A 46 -1.78 -9.36 11.99
CA THR A 46 -1.12 -10.31 12.91
C THR A 46 -1.85 -10.45 14.24
N THR A 47 -2.64 -9.45 14.63
CA THR A 47 -3.43 -9.49 15.87
C THR A 47 -4.86 -8.98 15.66
N PRO A 48 -5.86 -9.55 16.34
CA PRO A 48 -7.27 -9.17 16.15
C PRO A 48 -7.62 -7.76 16.66
N ALA A 49 -6.74 -7.10 17.42
CA ALA A 49 -6.96 -5.76 17.96
C ALA A 49 -7.10 -4.65 16.89
N GLN A 50 -7.81 -3.55 17.17
CA GLN A 50 -7.92 -2.40 16.24
C GLN A 50 -6.54 -1.82 15.86
N ASN A 51 -5.62 -1.78 16.83
CA ASN A 51 -4.23 -1.35 16.65
C ASN A 51 -3.28 -2.50 16.33
N GLY A 52 -3.82 -3.62 15.84
CA GLY A 52 -2.99 -4.76 15.49
C GLY A 52 -1.94 -4.41 14.44
N ARG A 53 -0.87 -5.21 14.38
CA ARG A 53 0.17 -5.07 13.34
C ARG A 53 -0.43 -5.50 12.00
N TRP A 54 -0.20 -4.68 10.98
CA TRP A 54 -0.60 -5.00 9.60
C TRP A 54 0.66 -5.12 8.76
N GLU A 55 0.64 -6.13 7.90
CA GLU A 55 1.63 -6.34 6.87
C GLU A 55 0.90 -6.33 5.53
N CYS A 56 0.98 -5.19 4.83
CA CYS A 56 0.30 -4.95 3.56
C CYS A 56 1.28 -5.23 2.41
N ASN A 57 0.87 -5.97 1.39
CA ASN A 57 1.72 -6.25 0.24
C ASN A 57 2.14 -4.96 -0.47
N ALA A 58 3.44 -4.78 -0.67
CA ALA A 58 3.98 -3.53 -1.19
C ALA A 58 3.59 -3.28 -2.65
N ALA A 59 3.63 -4.29 -3.51
CA ALA A 59 3.22 -4.14 -4.91
C ALA A 59 1.74 -3.71 -5.04
N ASP A 60 0.85 -4.29 -4.25
CA ASP A 60 -0.58 -3.93 -4.28
C ASP A 60 -0.81 -2.50 -3.76
N VAL A 61 -0.10 -2.10 -2.71
CA VAL A 61 -0.12 -0.72 -2.21
C VAL A 61 0.37 0.26 -3.28
N LEU A 62 1.48 -0.06 -3.95
CA LEU A 62 2.07 0.80 -4.98
C LEU A 62 1.13 1.00 -6.19
N ARG A 63 0.37 -0.03 -6.57
CA ARG A 63 -0.67 0.07 -7.62
C ARG A 63 -1.80 1.03 -7.26
N HIS A 64 -2.03 1.28 -5.98
CA HIS A 64 -3.11 2.14 -5.47
C HIS A 64 -2.60 3.42 -4.81
N THR A 65 -1.32 3.77 -5.02
CA THR A 65 -0.74 5.01 -4.54
C THR A 65 -1.48 6.20 -5.13
N VAL A 66 -1.66 7.23 -4.32
CA VAL A 66 -2.20 8.52 -4.78
C VAL A 66 -1.20 9.62 -4.50
N LEU A 67 -1.00 10.49 -5.48
CA LEU A 67 -0.27 11.73 -5.25
C LEU A 67 -1.16 12.64 -4.41
N THR A 68 -0.78 12.81 -3.14
CA THR A 68 -1.42 13.82 -2.30
C THR A 68 -0.79 15.18 -2.59
N THR A 69 -1.57 16.25 -2.46
CA THR A 69 -1.16 17.65 -2.74
C THR A 69 0.11 18.10 -2.01
N LYS A 70 0.53 17.41 -0.93
CA LYS A 70 1.83 17.64 -0.26
C LYS A 70 3.06 17.27 -1.09
N TYR A 71 2.92 16.40 -2.09
CA TYR A 71 4.02 15.92 -2.94
C TYR A 71 3.80 16.24 -4.43
N ALA A 72 2.67 16.87 -4.76
CA ALA A 72 2.35 17.29 -6.12
C ALA A 72 3.23 18.45 -6.61
N SER A 73 3.89 19.20 -5.71
CA SER A 73 4.81 20.28 -6.10
C SER A 73 6.20 19.79 -6.51
N VAL A 74 6.43 18.48 -6.56
CA VAL A 74 7.72 17.86 -6.92
C VAL A 74 7.65 17.18 -8.30
N CYS A 75 6.49 17.24 -8.96
CA CYS A 75 6.28 16.78 -10.34
C CYS A 75 6.11 17.99 -11.26
#